data_AF-A0A9D7CBV6-F1
#
_entry.id   AF-A0A9D7CBV6-F1
#
_cell.length_a   1.000
_cell.length_b   1.000
_cell.length_c   1.000
_cell.angle_alpha   90.00
_cell.angle_beta   90.00
_cell.angle_gamma   90.00
#
_symmetry.space_group_name_H-M   'P 1'
#
loop_
_entity.id
_entity.type
_entity.pdbx_description
1 polymer ?
#
loop_
_entity_poly.entity_id
_entity_poly.type
_entity_poly.pdbx_seq_one_letter_code
_entity_poly.pdbx_strand_id
1 'polypeptide(L)'
;MPHERTSRVMRDTMERAIRRSGLVLPRPVFPDAPDEASADIPLARTGSTPRAPIVTAASVTVLALLAFLSSLYVARAVILPVVVAILASFVLRGPVRRLRRLGIREPLGAGIIVLGFVFVVVTAIGLLSGPAISWADRAPQALSDVERKVRKVTRPMTRWIATAQRVEEMASVATPTGGKAAPVVVSATRASWATRAFGGAVSLAVAGLTVTFLTYFLLASGDLFMRKLVKVLPFNADRQGVPRKISDEVELAIARYLRTTLFINIGLGIATWGLLLLLGMPNAGLWGSMAAMLNFIPYLGALLTTAVLTVAAIAVFESVSSALLVPAAFLLLNLIESNLVTPTLLGRQFPLNTVAIFIGLMLWGFVWGVPGAILAVPIMVTLKILCDRVPSLRPFGEFLGQ
;
A
#
# COMPACT_ATOMS: atom_id res chain seq x y z
N MET A 1 42.78 -10.31 -44.15
CA MET A 1 43.85 -11.27 -43.82
C MET A 1 45.26 -10.81 -44.28
N PRO A 2 45.86 -9.73 -43.73
CA PRO A 2 47.26 -9.36 -44.02
C PRO A 2 48.26 -9.68 -42.89
N HIS A 3 47.79 -9.88 -41.64
CA HIS A 3 48.65 -9.98 -40.45
C HIS A 3 49.37 -11.32 -40.26
N GLU A 4 48.87 -12.42 -40.83
CA GLU A 4 49.50 -13.74 -40.69
C GLU A 4 50.71 -13.95 -41.62
N ARG A 5 50.77 -13.22 -42.74
CA ARG A 5 51.92 -13.31 -43.66
C ARG A 5 53.15 -12.63 -43.09
N THR A 6 52.99 -11.49 -42.42
CA THR A 6 54.10 -10.75 -41.79
C THR A 6 54.71 -11.50 -40.62
N SER A 7 53.91 -12.23 -39.82
CA SER A 7 54.43 -13.00 -38.69
C SER A 7 55.22 -14.24 -39.11
N ARG A 8 54.86 -14.90 -40.21
CA ARG A 8 55.62 -16.04 -40.76
C ARG A 8 56.95 -15.60 -41.35
N VAL A 9 56.96 -14.50 -42.12
CA VAL A 9 58.20 -13.98 -42.73
C VAL A 9 59.20 -13.54 -41.65
N MET A 10 58.72 -12.89 -40.58
CA MET A 10 59.58 -12.48 -39.45
C MET A 10 60.19 -13.69 -38.73
N ARG A 11 59.41 -14.75 -38.50
CA ARG A 11 59.86 -15.98 -37.83
C ARG A 11 60.93 -16.72 -38.65
N ASP A 12 60.71 -16.87 -39.95
CA ASP A 12 61.69 -17.49 -40.86
C ASP A 12 62.98 -16.68 -40.99
N THR A 13 62.90 -15.35 -40.91
CA THR A 13 64.08 -14.48 -40.96
C THR A 13 64.88 -14.58 -39.66
N MET A 14 64.20 -14.68 -38.52
CA MET A 14 64.83 -14.85 -37.21
C MET A 14 65.48 -16.23 -37.06
N GLU A 15 64.83 -17.31 -37.53
CA GLU A 15 65.44 -18.65 -37.52
C GLU A 15 66.67 -18.75 -38.42
N ARG A 16 66.66 -18.09 -39.59
CA ARG A 16 67.84 -18.02 -40.47
C ARG A 16 68.97 -17.19 -39.86
N ALA A 17 68.67 -16.13 -39.12
CA ALA A 17 69.65 -15.34 -38.41
C ALA A 17 70.31 -16.14 -37.27
N ILE A 18 69.52 -16.88 -36.47
CA ILE A 18 70.01 -17.73 -35.38
C ILE A 18 70.88 -18.88 -35.91
N ARG A 19 70.53 -19.47 -37.05
CA ARG A 19 71.31 -20.56 -37.65
C ARG A 19 72.64 -20.09 -38.26
N ARG A 20 72.75 -18.82 -38.68
CA ARG A 20 73.99 -18.22 -39.18
C ARG A 20 74.95 -17.77 -38.07
N SER A 21 74.45 -17.48 -36.87
CA SER A 21 75.28 -16.94 -35.77
C SER A 21 75.99 -18.00 -34.92
N GLY A 22 75.83 -19.30 -35.22
CA GLY A 22 76.54 -20.38 -34.51
C GLY A 22 76.25 -20.47 -33.00
N LEU A 23 75.19 -19.82 -32.54
CA LEU A 23 74.84 -19.69 -31.12
C LEU A 23 74.16 -20.98 -30.64
N VAL A 24 74.91 -21.81 -29.91
CA VAL A 24 74.39 -22.97 -29.20
C VAL A 24 73.77 -22.49 -27.88
N LEU A 25 72.44 -22.47 -27.81
CA LEU A 25 71.73 -22.23 -26.54
C LEU A 25 71.90 -23.45 -25.63
N PRO A 26 72.28 -23.29 -24.35
CA PRO A 26 72.34 -24.41 -23.41
C PRO A 26 70.94 -24.99 -23.20
N ARG A 27 70.84 -26.34 -23.22
CA ARG A 27 69.59 -27.04 -22.91
C ARG A 27 69.24 -26.84 -21.43
N PRO A 28 67.96 -26.59 -21.08
CA PRO A 28 67.55 -26.56 -19.69
C PRO A 28 67.76 -27.94 -19.06
N VAL A 29 68.52 -27.98 -17.96
CA VAL A 29 68.68 -29.16 -17.10
C VAL A 29 67.43 -29.22 -16.23
N PHE A 30 66.60 -30.24 -16.44
CA PHE A 30 65.53 -30.58 -15.49
C PHE A 30 66.11 -31.53 -14.44
N PRO A 31 65.89 -31.31 -13.14
CA PRO A 31 66.25 -32.28 -12.11
C PRO A 31 65.49 -33.58 -12.33
N ASP A 32 66.17 -34.72 -12.22
CA ASP A 32 65.55 -36.05 -12.27
C ASP A 32 64.49 -36.18 -11.17
N ALA A 33 63.37 -36.81 -11.51
CA ALA A 33 62.27 -37.07 -10.58
C ALA A 33 62.76 -37.94 -9.40
N PRO A 34 62.43 -37.61 -8.14
CA PRO A 34 62.76 -38.48 -7.03
C PRO A 34 61.96 -39.80 -7.12
N ASP A 35 62.67 -40.90 -6.86
CA ASP A 35 62.15 -42.27 -6.78
C ASP A 35 60.90 -42.38 -5.89
N GLU A 36 59.96 -43.20 -6.36
CA GLU A 36 58.75 -43.62 -5.66
C GLU A 36 59.10 -44.33 -4.34
N ALA A 37 59.13 -43.61 -3.23
CA ALA A 37 59.11 -44.18 -1.90
C ALA A 37 58.29 -43.29 -0.94
N SER A 38 57.10 -43.79 -0.59
CA SER A 38 56.33 -43.45 0.61
C SER A 38 56.06 -41.96 0.86
N ALA A 39 55.06 -41.43 0.17
CA ALA A 39 54.22 -40.40 0.75
C ALA A 39 52.77 -40.74 0.40
N ASP A 40 52.07 -41.35 1.36
CA ASP A 40 50.61 -41.33 1.41
C ASP A 40 50.18 -39.86 1.44
N ILE A 41 50.01 -39.26 0.27
CA ILE A 41 49.32 -37.98 0.14
C ILE A 41 47.87 -38.32 0.46
N PRO A 42 47.30 -37.87 1.60
CA PRO A 42 45.88 -38.04 1.81
C PRO A 42 45.23 -37.26 0.68
N LEU A 43 44.51 -37.94 -0.22
CA LEU A 43 43.56 -37.32 -1.12
C LEU A 43 42.70 -36.43 -0.23
N ALA A 44 42.99 -35.12 -0.24
CA ALA A 44 42.25 -34.13 0.49
C ALA A 44 40.82 -34.30 -0.02
N ARG A 45 39.99 -34.96 0.79
CA ARG A 45 38.55 -35.06 0.58
C ARG A 45 38.15 -33.61 0.33
N THR A 46 37.80 -33.29 -0.91
CA THR A 46 37.20 -32.01 -1.26
C THR A 46 36.04 -31.87 -0.32
N GLY A 47 36.23 -31.06 0.73
CA GLY A 47 35.24 -30.86 1.75
C GLY A 47 34.00 -30.38 1.03
N SER A 48 32.97 -31.22 1.01
CA SER A 48 31.62 -30.76 0.77
C SER A 48 31.40 -29.68 1.81
N THR A 49 31.46 -28.41 1.39
CA THR A 49 30.96 -27.31 2.21
C THR A 49 29.58 -27.76 2.68
N PRO A 50 29.31 -27.86 3.99
CA PRO A 50 28.01 -28.30 4.44
C PRO A 50 27.01 -27.28 3.91
N ARG A 51 26.24 -27.65 2.88
CA ARG A 51 25.03 -26.92 2.54
C ARG A 51 24.19 -27.00 3.80
N ALA A 52 24.13 -25.92 4.58
CA ALA A 52 23.20 -25.81 5.68
C ALA A 52 21.84 -26.28 5.12
N PRO A 53 21.15 -27.24 5.78
CA PRO A 53 20.00 -27.87 5.18
C PRO A 53 19.01 -26.77 4.86
N ILE A 54 18.57 -26.68 3.59
CA ILE A 54 17.70 -25.62 3.07
C ILE A 54 16.49 -25.37 4.00
N VAL A 55 16.08 -26.41 4.74
CA VAL A 55 15.05 -26.41 5.78
C VAL A 55 15.36 -25.49 6.98
N THR A 56 16.60 -25.43 7.49
CA THR A 56 16.94 -24.50 8.60
C THR A 56 16.96 -23.06 8.14
N ALA A 57 17.47 -22.78 6.93
CA ALA A 57 17.48 -21.42 6.37
C ALA A 57 16.04 -20.91 6.10
N ALA A 58 15.16 -21.76 5.56
CA ALA A 58 13.75 -21.42 5.35
C ALA A 58 13.02 -21.19 6.68
N SER A 59 13.23 -22.06 7.68
CA SER A 59 12.59 -21.94 9.00
C SER A 59 13.02 -20.66 9.72
N VAL A 60 14.30 -20.32 9.69
CA VAL A 60 14.82 -19.06 10.27
C VAL A 60 14.22 -17.85 9.56
N THR A 61 14.05 -17.90 8.24
CA THR A 61 13.45 -16.81 7.47
C THR A 61 11.97 -16.62 7.84
N VAL A 62 11.21 -17.71 7.96
CA VAL A 62 9.80 -17.66 8.39
C VAL A 62 9.68 -17.13 9.82
N LEU A 63 10.51 -17.61 10.75
CA LEU A 63 10.54 -17.12 12.13
C LEU A 63 10.94 -15.65 12.20
N ALA A 64 11.92 -15.21 11.42
CA ALA A 64 12.32 -13.81 11.34
C ALA A 64 11.19 -12.93 10.79
N LEU A 65 10.47 -13.40 9.76
CA LEU A 65 9.33 -12.68 9.19
C LEU A 65 8.17 -12.57 10.20
N LEU A 66 7.85 -13.65 10.90
CA LEU A 66 6.82 -13.65 11.95
C LEU A 66 7.20 -12.75 13.12
N ALA A 67 8.46 -12.80 13.56
CA ALA A 67 8.98 -11.93 14.61
C ALA A 67 8.92 -10.46 14.18
N PHE A 68 9.27 -10.16 12.94
CA PHE A 68 9.17 -8.82 12.37
C PHE A 68 7.72 -8.31 12.34
N LEU A 69 6.79 -9.09 11.77
CA LEU A 69 5.37 -8.72 11.71
C LEU A 69 4.75 -8.56 13.11
N SER A 70 5.10 -9.43 14.04
CA SER A 70 4.66 -9.34 15.44
C SER A 70 5.21 -8.09 16.12
N SER A 71 6.47 -7.74 15.86
CA SER A 71 7.08 -6.50 16.35
C SER A 71 6.37 -5.27 15.78
N LEU A 72 6.00 -5.29 14.48
CA LEU A 72 5.22 -4.21 13.86
C LEU A 72 3.83 -4.05 14.47
N TYR A 73 3.19 -5.15 14.87
CA TYR A 73 1.90 -5.13 15.54
C TYR A 73 2.01 -4.54 16.96
N VAL A 74 2.97 -5.00 17.76
CA VAL A 74 3.17 -4.53 19.15
C VAL A 74 3.60 -3.06 19.16
N ALA A 75 4.54 -2.67 18.30
CA ALA A 75 5.06 -1.31 18.23
C ALA A 75 4.21 -0.36 17.37
N ARG A 76 2.98 -0.75 16.99
CA ARG A 76 2.10 0.05 16.12
C ARG A 76 1.87 1.48 16.62
N ALA A 77 1.82 1.69 17.94
CA ALA A 77 1.61 3.01 18.54
C ALA A 77 2.74 4.01 18.22
N VAL A 78 3.95 3.50 17.93
CA VAL A 78 5.12 4.32 17.58
C VAL A 78 5.41 4.25 16.07
N ILE A 79 5.33 3.06 15.47
CA ILE A 79 5.67 2.84 14.07
C ILE A 79 4.65 3.53 13.14
N LEU A 80 3.36 3.45 13.45
CA LEU A 80 2.31 3.97 12.58
C LEU A 80 2.43 5.49 12.38
N PRO A 81 2.57 6.32 13.44
CA PRO A 81 2.82 7.75 13.26
C PRO A 81 4.08 8.05 12.44
N VAL A 82 5.15 7.27 12.61
CA VAL A 82 6.40 7.43 11.85
C VAL A 82 6.19 7.14 10.38
N VAL A 83 5.53 6.03 10.04
CA VAL A 83 5.24 5.65 8.65
C VAL A 83 4.34 6.70 7.98
N VAL A 84 3.26 7.11 8.65
CA VAL A 84 2.37 8.17 8.15
C VAL A 84 3.16 9.47 7.94
N ALA A 85 4.02 9.84 8.89
CA ALA A 85 4.82 11.06 8.78
C ALA A 85 5.82 11.01 7.63
N ILE A 86 6.45 9.86 7.36
CA ILE A 86 7.33 9.66 6.20
C ILE A 86 6.54 9.81 4.89
N LEU A 87 5.39 9.14 4.76
CA LEU A 87 4.56 9.23 3.55
C LEU A 87 4.02 10.65 3.33
N ALA A 88 3.52 11.30 4.40
CA ALA A 88 3.11 12.70 4.37
C ALA A 88 4.27 13.62 3.98
N SER A 89 5.48 13.34 4.47
CA SER A 89 6.68 14.11 4.12
C SER A 89 6.95 14.05 2.61
N PHE A 90 6.79 12.89 1.98
CA PHE A 90 6.99 12.72 0.53
C PHE A 90 5.99 13.53 -0.29
N VAL A 91 4.72 13.57 0.15
CA VAL A 91 3.67 14.37 -0.51
C VAL A 91 3.94 15.87 -0.36
N LEU A 92 4.26 16.32 0.86
CA LEU A 92 4.41 17.74 1.21
C LEU A 92 5.77 18.33 0.81
N ARG A 93 6.78 17.51 0.54
CA ARG A 93 8.11 17.95 0.11
C ARG A 93 8.08 18.73 -1.20
N GLY A 94 7.16 18.41 -2.12
CA GLY A 94 6.97 19.15 -3.37
C GLY A 94 6.65 20.64 -3.14
N PRO A 95 5.56 20.97 -2.43
CA PRO A 95 5.24 22.32 -2.00
C PRO A 95 6.38 23.03 -1.24
N VAL A 96 7.03 22.36 -0.27
CA VAL A 96 8.15 22.96 0.49
C VAL A 96 9.31 23.36 -0.44
N ARG A 97 9.67 22.51 -1.41
CA ARG A 97 10.70 22.83 -2.42
C ARG A 97 10.30 24.00 -3.33
N ARG A 98 9.01 24.26 -3.54
CA ARG A 98 8.54 25.46 -4.27
C ARG A 98 8.72 26.71 -3.42
N LEU A 99 8.38 26.68 -2.13
CA LEU A 99 8.62 27.80 -1.20
C LEU A 99 10.12 28.10 -1.05
N ARG A 100 10.97 27.07 -1.02
CA ARG A 100 12.43 27.24 -1.02
C ARG A 100 12.94 27.95 -2.27
N ARG A 101 12.34 27.67 -3.45
CA ARG A 101 12.66 28.38 -4.70
C ARG A 101 12.22 29.85 -4.70
N LEU A 102 11.26 30.21 -3.84
CA LEU A 102 10.83 31.60 -3.60
C LEU A 102 11.67 32.32 -2.54
N GLY A 103 12.77 31.71 -2.06
CA GLY A 103 13.69 32.32 -1.10
C GLY A 103 13.38 32.06 0.39
N ILE A 104 12.35 31.29 0.71
CA ILE A 104 11.99 30.96 2.10
C ILE A 104 12.96 29.90 2.65
N ARG A 105 13.48 30.11 3.87
CA ARG A 105 14.34 29.14 4.57
C ARG A 105 13.60 27.82 4.78
N GLU A 106 14.27 26.70 4.57
CA GLU A 106 13.69 25.35 4.61
C GLU A 106 12.83 25.03 5.85
N PRO A 107 13.25 25.31 7.10
CA PRO A 107 12.41 25.05 8.27
C PRO A 107 11.14 25.93 8.32
N LEU A 108 11.21 27.18 7.84
CA LEU A 108 10.05 28.07 7.78
C LEU A 108 9.07 27.61 6.71
N GLY A 109 9.58 27.24 5.53
CA GLY A 109 8.76 26.68 4.45
C GLY A 109 8.08 25.38 4.87
N ALA A 110 8.78 24.52 5.61
CA ALA A 110 8.22 23.31 6.20
C ALA A 110 7.09 23.64 7.19
N GLY A 111 7.32 24.58 8.12
CA GLY A 111 6.32 25.01 9.10
C GLY A 111 5.05 25.55 8.43
N ILE A 112 5.19 26.43 7.45
CA ILE A 112 4.05 27.02 6.72
C ILE A 112 3.22 25.92 6.02
N ILE A 113 3.87 25.00 5.31
CA ILE A 113 3.16 23.94 4.57
C ILE A 113 2.47 22.96 5.53
N VAL A 114 3.16 22.54 6.60
CA VAL A 114 2.60 21.60 7.58
C VAL A 114 1.43 22.23 8.34
N LEU A 115 1.57 23.46 8.82
CA LEU A 115 0.48 24.17 9.49
C LEU A 115 -0.69 24.43 8.54
N GLY A 116 -0.43 24.80 7.28
CA GLY A 116 -1.46 24.94 6.27
C GLY A 116 -2.20 23.63 5.99
N PHE A 117 -1.48 22.51 5.89
CA PHE A 117 -2.08 21.18 5.73
C PHE A 117 -2.94 20.79 6.93
N VAL A 118 -2.44 20.98 8.16
CA VAL A 118 -3.20 20.72 9.39
C VAL A 118 -4.44 21.60 9.45
N PHE A 119 -4.33 22.88 9.10
CA PHE A 119 -5.46 23.79 9.06
C PHE A 119 -6.55 23.30 8.10
N VAL A 120 -6.18 22.87 6.90
CA VAL A 120 -7.13 22.30 5.92
C VAL A 120 -7.80 21.03 6.48
N VAL A 121 -7.03 20.12 7.07
CA VAL A 121 -7.56 18.86 7.62
C VAL A 121 -8.49 19.11 8.80
N VAL A 122 -8.10 19.95 9.75
CA VAL A 122 -8.92 20.30 10.93
C VAL A 122 -10.20 21.02 10.50
N THR A 123 -10.11 21.94 9.54
CA THR A 123 -11.29 22.63 8.99
C THR A 123 -12.22 21.64 8.29
N ALA A 124 -11.69 20.73 7.47
CA ALA A 124 -12.49 19.70 6.81
C ALA A 124 -13.19 18.80 7.83
N ILE A 125 -12.48 18.30 8.85
CA ILE A 125 -13.06 17.48 9.91
C ILE A 125 -14.14 18.26 10.66
N GLY A 126 -13.89 19.53 11.03
CA GLY A 126 -14.84 20.37 11.74
C GLY A 126 -16.14 20.59 10.95
N LEU A 127 -16.02 20.93 9.66
CA LEU A 127 -17.18 21.12 8.77
C LEU A 127 -17.98 19.83 8.55
N LEU A 128 -17.31 18.69 8.50
CA LEU A 128 -17.93 17.38 8.28
C LEU A 128 -18.51 16.75 9.54
N SER A 129 -18.02 17.13 10.73
CA SER A 129 -18.43 16.55 12.00
C SER A 129 -19.91 16.75 12.28
N GLY A 130 -20.47 17.95 12.01
CA GLY A 130 -21.89 18.22 12.21
C GLY A 130 -22.79 17.32 11.36
N PRO A 131 -22.63 17.31 10.02
CA PRO A 131 -23.34 16.39 9.13
C PRO A 131 -23.15 14.91 9.51
N ALA A 132 -21.92 14.49 9.83
CA ALA A 132 -21.61 13.11 10.21
C ALA A 132 -22.36 12.68 11.49
N ILE A 133 -22.33 13.51 12.53
CA ILE A 133 -23.04 13.26 13.79
C ILE A 133 -24.55 13.18 13.55
N SER A 134 -25.10 14.15 12.81
CA SER A 134 -26.54 14.19 12.52
C SER A 134 -27.03 12.95 11.77
N TRP A 135 -26.19 12.37 10.91
CA TRP A 135 -26.51 11.14 10.20
C TRP A 135 -26.31 9.91 11.11
N ALA A 136 -25.27 9.89 11.93
CA ALA A 136 -25.03 8.80 12.88
C ALA A 136 -26.21 8.61 13.86
N ASP A 137 -26.80 9.71 14.34
CA ASP A 137 -27.99 9.68 15.19
C ASP A 137 -29.23 9.11 14.46
N ARG A 138 -29.32 9.28 13.14
CA ARG A 138 -30.43 8.80 12.30
C ARG A 138 -30.16 7.41 11.69
N ALA A 139 -28.95 6.88 11.78
CA ALA A 139 -28.56 5.62 11.15
C ALA A 139 -29.46 4.42 11.57
N PRO A 140 -29.86 4.24 12.84
CA PRO A 140 -30.77 3.13 13.21
C PRO A 140 -32.14 3.23 12.52
N GLN A 141 -32.65 4.45 12.31
CA GLN A 141 -33.91 4.70 11.61
C GLN A 141 -33.76 4.41 10.12
N ALA A 142 -32.66 4.88 9.51
CA ALA A 142 -32.34 4.60 8.11
C ALA A 142 -32.31 3.09 7.81
N LEU A 143 -31.70 2.28 8.67
CA LEU A 143 -31.69 0.82 8.53
C LEU A 143 -33.10 0.22 8.62
N SER A 144 -33.93 0.72 9.54
CA SER A 144 -35.32 0.28 9.70
C SER A 144 -36.17 0.62 8.46
N ASP A 145 -35.92 1.78 7.85
CA ASP A 145 -36.61 2.21 6.64
C ASP A 145 -36.20 1.43 5.40
N VAL A 146 -34.92 1.06 5.29
CA VAL A 146 -34.44 0.11 4.28
C VAL A 146 -35.20 -1.21 4.40
N GLU A 147 -35.28 -1.78 5.61
CA GLU A 147 -35.98 -3.05 5.85
C GLU A 147 -37.48 -2.95 5.48
N ARG A 148 -38.13 -1.82 5.79
CA ARG A 148 -39.52 -1.55 5.44
C ARG A 148 -39.74 -1.43 3.93
N LYS A 149 -38.90 -0.67 3.23
CA LYS A 149 -39.00 -0.44 1.79
C LYS A 149 -38.67 -1.70 0.99
N VAL A 150 -37.63 -2.44 1.38
CA VAL A 150 -37.29 -3.74 0.79
C VAL A 150 -38.45 -4.73 0.94
N ARG A 151 -39.06 -4.83 2.13
CA ARG A 151 -40.25 -5.68 2.33
C ARG A 151 -41.44 -5.31 1.46
N LYS A 152 -41.65 -4.02 1.15
CA LYS A 152 -42.73 -3.59 0.24
C LYS A 152 -42.47 -4.06 -1.20
N VAL A 153 -41.21 -4.05 -1.64
CA VAL A 153 -40.79 -4.48 -2.99
C VAL A 153 -40.70 -6.00 -3.12
N THR A 154 -40.38 -6.73 -2.06
CA THR A 154 -40.30 -8.21 -2.08
C THR A 154 -41.64 -8.91 -1.82
N ARG A 155 -42.66 -8.21 -1.30
CA ARG A 155 -44.03 -8.74 -1.09
C ARG A 155 -44.72 -9.24 -2.38
N PRO A 156 -44.63 -8.56 -3.53
CA PRO A 156 -45.13 -9.09 -4.80
C PRO A 156 -44.40 -10.38 -5.21
N MET A 157 -43.06 -10.42 -5.07
CA MET A 157 -42.23 -11.56 -5.50
C MET A 157 -42.43 -12.80 -4.61
N THR A 158 -42.59 -12.60 -3.30
CA THR A 158 -42.90 -13.69 -2.35
C THR A 158 -44.31 -14.24 -2.53
N ARG A 159 -45.26 -13.47 -3.07
CA ARG A 159 -46.56 -14.02 -3.49
C ARG A 159 -46.43 -14.95 -4.69
N TRP A 160 -45.55 -14.69 -5.66
CA TRP A 160 -45.31 -15.62 -6.77
C TRP A 160 -44.63 -16.92 -6.31
N ILE A 161 -43.67 -16.84 -5.38
CA ILE A 161 -43.00 -18.03 -4.81
C ILE A 161 -43.95 -18.81 -3.88
N ALA A 162 -44.76 -18.13 -3.07
CA ALA A 162 -45.77 -18.77 -2.22
C ALA A 162 -46.95 -19.33 -3.03
N THR A 163 -47.25 -18.82 -4.23
CA THR A 163 -48.26 -19.41 -5.12
C THR A 163 -47.72 -20.68 -5.80
N ALA A 164 -46.40 -20.79 -5.98
CA ALA A 164 -45.75 -22.04 -6.40
C ALA A 164 -45.68 -23.09 -5.27
N GLN A 165 -45.58 -22.68 -4.00
CA GLN A 165 -45.56 -23.59 -2.83
C GLN A 165 -46.96 -23.92 -2.28
N ARG A 166 -48.01 -23.17 -2.63
CA ARG A 166 -49.41 -23.46 -2.23
C ARG A 166 -50.04 -24.68 -2.91
N VAL A 167 -49.32 -25.35 -3.80
CA VAL A 167 -49.72 -26.67 -4.34
C VAL A 167 -49.20 -27.82 -3.46
N GLU A 168 -48.21 -27.57 -2.59
CA GLU A 168 -47.61 -28.59 -1.69
C GLU A 168 -48.22 -28.56 -0.26
N GLU A 169 -48.82 -27.45 0.18
CA GLU A 169 -49.35 -27.26 1.54
C GLU A 169 -50.80 -27.77 1.76
N MET A 170 -51.29 -28.69 0.92
CA MET A 170 -52.46 -29.53 1.26
C MET A 170 -52.08 -30.85 1.96
N ALA A 171 -50.82 -30.99 2.42
CA ALA A 171 -50.36 -32.16 3.15
C ALA A 171 -49.42 -31.80 4.32
N SER A 172 -49.94 -31.12 5.34
CA SER A 172 -49.70 -31.48 6.76
C SER A 172 -50.29 -30.45 7.72
N VAL A 173 -50.98 -30.98 8.73
CA VAL A 173 -51.71 -30.26 9.76
C VAL A 173 -50.83 -30.07 11.00
N ALA A 174 -50.83 -28.83 11.50
CA ALA A 174 -50.67 -28.33 12.88
C ALA A 174 -49.50 -28.78 13.77
N THR A 175 -48.80 -27.78 14.36
CA THR A 175 -48.83 -27.51 15.83
C THR A 175 -48.43 -26.04 16.11
N PRO A 176 -49.09 -25.33 17.06
CA PRO A 176 -48.67 -24.00 17.50
C PRO A 176 -47.65 -24.08 18.64
N THR A 177 -46.59 -23.28 18.60
CA THR A 177 -45.77 -23.01 19.79
C THR A 177 -45.42 -21.53 19.85
N GLY A 178 -46.03 -20.85 20.82
CA GLY A 178 -45.67 -19.50 21.22
C GLY A 178 -44.31 -19.50 21.92
N GLY A 179 -43.33 -18.82 21.34
CA GLY A 179 -42.09 -18.42 21.99
C GLY A 179 -42.12 -16.92 22.27
N LYS A 180 -42.32 -16.54 23.53
CA LYS A 180 -42.18 -15.15 23.98
C LYS A 180 -40.73 -14.71 23.75
N ALA A 181 -40.55 -13.66 22.96
CA ALA A 181 -39.26 -13.00 22.80
C ALA A 181 -38.84 -12.40 24.16
N ALA A 182 -37.77 -12.94 24.75
CA ALA A 182 -37.12 -12.31 25.89
C ALA A 182 -36.54 -10.96 25.42
N PRO A 183 -36.75 -9.86 26.17
CA PRO A 183 -36.05 -8.62 25.86
C PRO A 183 -34.57 -8.86 26.13
N VAL A 184 -33.75 -8.76 25.09
CA VAL A 184 -32.31 -8.64 25.25
C VAL A 184 -32.08 -7.30 25.95
N VAL A 185 -31.99 -7.36 27.28
CA VAL A 185 -31.58 -6.23 28.10
C VAL A 185 -30.10 -6.04 27.80
N VAL A 186 -29.82 -5.22 26.78
CA VAL A 186 -28.50 -4.65 26.57
C VAL A 186 -28.27 -3.66 27.70
N SER A 187 -27.95 -4.18 28.89
CA SER A 187 -27.25 -3.46 29.95
C SER A 187 -25.78 -3.30 29.53
N ALA A 188 -25.54 -2.80 28.32
CA ALA A 188 -24.27 -2.19 28.01
C ALA A 188 -24.36 -0.79 28.60
N THR A 189 -23.51 -0.50 29.58
CA THR A 189 -23.15 0.85 30.00
C THR A 189 -23.32 1.79 28.83
N ARG A 190 -24.38 2.62 28.87
CA ARG A 190 -24.76 3.57 27.83
C ARG A 190 -23.76 4.72 27.88
N ALA A 191 -22.47 4.41 27.71
CA ALA A 191 -21.51 5.34 27.18
C ALA A 191 -22.14 5.81 25.88
N SER A 192 -22.75 6.99 25.92
CA SER A 192 -23.37 7.62 24.76
C SER A 192 -22.34 7.57 23.64
N TRP A 193 -22.76 7.34 22.40
CA TRP A 193 -21.85 7.35 21.25
C TRP A 193 -20.95 8.61 21.28
N ALA A 194 -21.46 9.72 21.84
CA ALA A 194 -20.73 10.95 22.12
C ALA A 194 -19.49 10.75 23.03
N THR A 195 -19.57 9.98 24.12
CA THR A 195 -18.39 9.68 24.97
C THR A 195 -17.33 8.85 24.25
N ARG A 196 -17.74 7.86 23.44
CA ARG A 196 -16.80 7.08 22.61
C ARG A 196 -16.20 7.93 21.49
N ALA A 197 -17.02 8.76 20.84
CA ALA A 197 -16.59 9.69 19.81
C ALA A 197 -15.60 10.73 20.36
N PHE A 198 -15.84 11.25 21.56
CA PHE A 198 -14.94 12.19 22.23
C PHE A 198 -13.59 11.55 22.59
N GLY A 199 -13.60 10.35 23.20
CA GLY A 199 -12.34 9.61 23.47
C GLY A 199 -11.58 9.26 22.18
N GLY A 200 -12.30 8.89 21.12
CA GLY A 200 -11.75 8.70 19.79
C GLY A 200 -11.15 9.99 19.22
N ALA A 201 -11.84 11.12 19.34
CA ALA A 201 -11.37 12.41 18.85
C ALA A 201 -10.09 12.86 19.55
N VAL A 202 -10.00 12.70 20.87
CA VAL A 202 -8.77 13.03 21.63
C VAL A 202 -7.60 12.14 21.20
N SER A 203 -7.82 10.83 21.07
CA SER A 203 -6.74 9.92 20.63
C SER A 203 -6.28 10.22 19.20
N LEU A 204 -7.20 10.53 18.29
CA LEU A 204 -6.89 10.99 16.94
C LEU A 204 -6.16 12.34 16.93
N ALA A 205 -6.53 13.27 17.81
CA ALA A 205 -5.85 14.56 17.93
C ALA A 205 -4.40 14.39 18.41
N VAL A 206 -4.16 13.55 19.42
CA VAL A 206 -2.80 13.25 19.89
C VAL A 206 -1.97 12.55 18.81
N ALA A 207 -2.55 11.56 18.11
CA ALA A 207 -1.89 10.88 17.00
C ALA A 207 -1.60 11.85 15.84
N GLY A 208 -2.56 12.71 15.49
CA GLY A 208 -2.43 13.73 14.45
C GLY A 208 -1.36 14.77 14.79
N LEU A 209 -1.29 15.20 16.05
CA LEU A 209 -0.25 16.11 16.54
C LEU A 209 1.13 15.45 16.46
N THR A 210 1.23 14.18 16.87
CA THR A 210 2.48 13.40 16.77
C THR A 210 2.94 13.31 15.32
N VAL A 211 2.06 12.91 14.39
CA VAL A 211 2.34 12.87 12.95
C VAL A 211 2.76 14.25 12.45
N THR A 212 2.08 15.31 12.86
CA THR A 212 2.38 16.69 12.46
C THR A 212 3.80 17.10 12.86
N PHE A 213 4.18 16.87 14.12
CA PHE A 213 5.54 17.16 14.60
C PHE A 213 6.59 16.34 13.85
N LEU A 214 6.36 15.03 13.68
CA LEU A 214 7.30 14.18 12.95
C LEU A 214 7.45 14.64 11.50
N THR A 215 6.35 14.93 10.80
CA THR A 215 6.39 15.43 9.42
C THR A 215 7.11 16.77 9.35
N TYR A 216 6.86 17.69 10.29
CA TYR A 216 7.59 18.95 10.38
C TYR A 216 9.09 18.71 10.54
N PHE A 217 9.52 17.90 11.51
CA PHE A 217 10.95 17.63 11.72
C PHE A 217 11.60 16.91 10.53
N LEU A 218 10.89 15.98 9.87
CA LEU A 218 11.37 15.30 8.67
C LEU A 218 11.55 16.28 7.50
N LEU A 219 10.65 17.25 7.34
CA LEU A 219 10.75 18.30 6.31
C LEU A 219 11.81 19.35 6.66
N ALA A 220 11.85 19.82 7.90
CA ALA A 220 12.77 20.85 8.37
C ALA A 220 14.23 20.36 8.39
N SER A 221 14.44 19.06 8.61
CA SER A 221 15.76 18.41 8.51
C SER A 221 16.25 18.23 7.07
N GLY A 222 15.40 18.53 6.07
CA GLY A 222 15.69 18.42 4.66
C GLY A 222 16.17 17.02 4.24
N ASP A 223 17.24 16.97 3.46
CA ASP A 223 17.83 15.71 3.01
C ASP A 223 18.67 15.01 4.10
N LEU A 224 19.02 15.68 5.21
CA LEU A 224 20.02 15.20 6.16
C LEU A 224 19.56 13.92 6.89
N PHE A 225 18.29 13.86 7.28
CA PHE A 225 17.72 12.69 7.96
C PHE A 225 17.68 11.46 7.04
N MET A 226 17.20 11.63 5.81
CA MET A 226 17.20 10.56 4.80
C MET A 226 18.62 10.10 4.47
N ARG A 227 19.59 11.02 4.37
CA ARG A 227 21.01 10.70 4.18
C ARG A 227 21.60 9.87 5.32
N LYS A 228 21.18 10.11 6.58
CA LYS A 228 21.62 9.31 7.73
C LYS A 228 20.94 7.94 7.74
N LEU A 229 19.65 7.87 7.43
CA LEU A 229 18.89 6.62 7.40
C LEU A 229 19.45 5.63 6.34
N VAL A 230 19.76 6.13 5.14
CA VAL A 230 20.36 5.32 4.05
C VAL A 230 21.78 4.84 4.40
N LYS A 231 22.53 5.59 5.22
CA LYS A 231 23.87 5.17 5.68
C LYS A 231 23.84 4.06 6.72
N VAL A 232 22.75 3.94 7.48
CA VAL A 232 22.62 2.94 8.56
C VAL A 232 22.02 1.63 8.05
N LEU A 233 21.24 1.68 6.96
CA LEU A 233 20.76 0.46 6.31
C LEU A 233 21.94 -0.26 5.62
N PRO A 234 22.11 -1.59 5.83
CA PRO A 234 23.19 -2.38 5.25
C PRO A 234 22.91 -2.67 3.76
N PHE A 235 22.83 -1.63 2.95
CA PHE A 235 22.91 -1.77 1.51
C PHE A 235 24.39 -1.87 1.18
N ASN A 236 24.86 -3.08 0.80
CA ASN A 236 26.25 -3.38 0.43
C ASN A 236 26.96 -2.17 -0.19
N ALA A 237 27.74 -1.50 0.65
CA ALA A 237 28.19 -0.12 0.49
C ALA A 237 29.48 -0.04 -0.31
N ASP A 238 29.70 -0.95 -1.27
CA ASP A 238 30.99 -1.08 -1.96
C ASP A 238 31.04 -0.37 -3.32
N ARG A 239 30.00 0.39 -3.67
CA ARG A 239 30.03 1.30 -4.83
C ARG A 239 29.64 2.71 -4.42
N GLN A 240 30.67 3.48 -4.08
CA GLN A 240 30.65 4.89 -3.69
C GLN A 240 30.08 5.80 -4.80
N GLY A 241 28.74 5.83 -4.94
CA GLY A 241 28.05 6.71 -5.89
C GLY A 241 26.68 6.23 -6.36
N VAL A 242 26.40 4.93 -6.23
CA VAL A 242 25.12 4.30 -6.62
C VAL A 242 23.97 4.53 -5.60
N PRO A 243 24.18 4.62 -4.27
CA PRO A 243 23.08 4.72 -3.30
C PRO A 243 22.21 5.98 -3.43
N ARG A 244 22.81 7.13 -3.78
CA ARG A 244 22.08 8.42 -3.84
C ARG A 244 21.07 8.48 -4.97
N LYS A 245 21.43 7.97 -6.16
CA LYS A 245 20.52 7.99 -7.32
C LYS A 245 19.32 7.07 -7.11
N ILE A 246 19.54 5.89 -6.51
CA ILE A 246 18.47 4.93 -6.25
C ILE A 246 17.52 5.47 -5.17
N SER A 247 18.01 6.05 -4.06
CA SER A 247 17.14 6.60 -3.02
C SER A 247 16.27 7.74 -3.53
N ASP A 248 16.84 8.64 -4.34
CA ASP A 248 16.12 9.80 -4.87
C ASP A 248 15.07 9.37 -5.92
N GLU A 249 15.38 8.36 -6.74
CA GLU A 249 14.44 7.76 -7.70
C GLU A 249 13.27 7.07 -6.99
N VAL A 250 13.55 6.29 -5.93
CA VAL A 250 12.54 5.59 -5.12
C VAL A 250 11.64 6.60 -4.41
N GLU A 251 12.23 7.62 -3.78
CA GLU A 251 11.49 8.68 -3.12
C GLU A 251 10.58 9.42 -4.12
N LEU A 252 11.12 9.80 -5.29
CA LEU A 252 10.36 10.54 -6.30
C LEU A 252 9.22 9.69 -6.88
N ALA A 253 9.43 8.38 -7.05
CA ALA A 253 8.39 7.44 -7.47
C ALA A 253 7.25 7.35 -6.44
N ILE A 254 7.59 7.14 -5.16
CA ILE A 254 6.59 7.06 -4.08
C ILE A 254 5.85 8.40 -3.93
N ALA A 255 6.57 9.52 -3.93
CA ALA A 255 5.98 10.85 -3.81
C ALA A 255 5.07 11.19 -5.00
N ARG A 256 5.41 10.74 -6.21
CA ARG A 256 4.58 10.92 -7.40
C ARG A 256 3.30 10.09 -7.29
N TYR A 257 3.43 8.81 -6.98
CA TYR A 257 2.29 7.91 -6.77
C TYR A 257 1.32 8.48 -5.73
N LEU A 258 1.80 8.77 -4.51
CA LEU A 258 0.98 9.28 -3.42
C LEU A 258 0.26 10.59 -3.78
N ARG A 259 0.95 11.53 -4.45
CA ARG A 259 0.33 12.78 -4.90
C ARG A 259 -0.72 12.54 -5.95
N THR A 260 -0.44 11.70 -6.94
CA THR A 260 -1.41 11.36 -7.99
C THR A 260 -2.65 10.70 -7.38
N THR A 261 -2.49 9.71 -6.49
CA THR A 261 -3.61 9.08 -5.77
C THR A 261 -4.40 10.10 -4.95
N LEU A 262 -3.71 11.01 -4.24
CA LEU A 262 -4.39 12.07 -3.48
C LEU A 262 -5.24 12.97 -4.38
N PHE A 263 -4.71 13.40 -5.54
CA PHE A 263 -5.47 14.24 -6.47
C PHE A 263 -6.64 13.50 -7.12
N ILE A 264 -6.46 12.22 -7.47
CA ILE A 264 -7.54 11.37 -7.98
C ILE A 264 -8.66 11.27 -6.93
N ASN A 265 -8.32 10.98 -5.68
CA ASN A 265 -9.29 10.83 -4.59
C ASN A 265 -10.03 12.13 -4.29
N ILE A 266 -9.32 13.27 -4.24
CA ILE A 266 -9.95 14.59 -4.10
C ILE A 266 -10.88 14.88 -5.28
N GLY A 267 -10.43 14.59 -6.51
CA GLY A 267 -11.24 14.76 -7.72
C GLY A 267 -12.51 13.91 -7.69
N LEU A 268 -12.41 12.63 -7.32
CA LEU A 268 -13.55 11.75 -7.13
C LEU A 268 -14.51 12.27 -6.07
N GLY A 269 -13.99 12.78 -4.94
CA GLY A 269 -14.82 13.35 -3.88
C GLY A 269 -15.58 14.60 -4.30
N ILE A 270 -14.92 15.52 -5.02
CA ILE A 270 -15.55 16.73 -5.55
C ILE A 270 -16.59 16.36 -6.61
N ALA A 271 -16.27 15.44 -7.51
CA ALA A 271 -17.20 14.97 -8.54
C ALA A 271 -18.41 14.27 -7.91
N THR A 272 -18.19 13.45 -6.87
CA THR A 272 -19.26 12.80 -6.12
C THR A 272 -20.12 13.83 -5.39
N TRP A 273 -19.51 14.83 -4.76
CA TRP A 273 -20.24 15.94 -4.13
C TRP A 273 -21.11 16.67 -5.16
N GLY A 274 -20.55 17.11 -6.29
CA GLY A 274 -21.29 17.77 -7.36
C GLY A 274 -22.45 16.92 -7.89
N LEU A 275 -22.19 15.65 -8.14
CA LEU A 275 -23.20 14.68 -8.58
C LEU A 275 -24.37 14.57 -7.58
N LEU A 276 -24.06 14.46 -6.29
CA LEU A 276 -25.06 14.34 -5.23
C LEU A 276 -25.87 15.63 -5.03
N LEU A 277 -25.27 16.81 -5.26
CA LEU A 277 -26.01 18.07 -5.29
C LEU A 277 -27.02 18.10 -6.44
N LEU A 278 -26.63 17.65 -7.65
CA LEU A 278 -27.53 17.59 -8.80
C LEU A 278 -28.71 16.64 -8.57
N LEU A 279 -28.50 15.57 -7.80
CA LEU A 279 -29.53 14.61 -7.43
C LEU A 279 -30.38 15.06 -6.22
N GLY A 280 -30.09 16.23 -5.62
CA GLY A 280 -30.82 16.74 -4.46
C GLY A 280 -30.54 15.98 -3.16
N MET A 281 -29.41 15.27 -3.07
CA MET A 281 -29.04 14.50 -1.88
C MET A 281 -28.55 15.44 -0.75
N PRO A 282 -29.16 15.40 0.45
CA PRO A 282 -28.70 16.21 1.58
C PRO A 282 -27.32 15.76 2.05
N ASN A 283 -26.56 16.70 2.63
CA ASN A 283 -25.20 16.47 3.09
C ASN A 283 -24.26 15.93 1.99
N ALA A 284 -24.45 16.35 0.73
CA ALA A 284 -23.65 15.89 -0.41
C ALA A 284 -22.12 16.02 -0.18
N GLY A 285 -21.68 17.07 0.51
CA GLY A 285 -20.27 17.26 0.87
C GLY A 285 -19.73 16.20 1.84
N LEU A 286 -20.56 15.72 2.78
CA LEU A 286 -20.22 14.59 3.65
C LEU A 286 -19.94 13.35 2.83
N TRP A 287 -20.86 13.01 1.94
CA TRP A 287 -20.74 11.80 1.11
C TRP A 287 -19.59 11.87 0.12
N GLY A 288 -19.36 13.02 -0.52
CA GLY A 288 -18.22 13.24 -1.40
C GLY A 288 -16.88 13.13 -0.67
N SER A 289 -16.78 13.71 0.54
CA SER A 289 -15.57 13.57 1.37
C SER A 289 -15.33 12.12 1.83
N MET A 290 -16.40 11.41 2.22
CA MET A 290 -16.35 10.00 2.57
C MET A 290 -15.87 9.16 1.38
N ALA A 291 -16.40 9.42 0.17
CA ALA A 291 -15.97 8.76 -1.05
C ALA A 291 -14.47 8.97 -1.31
N ALA A 292 -13.97 10.21 -1.19
CA ALA A 292 -12.54 10.51 -1.33
C ALA A 292 -11.67 9.76 -0.30
N MET A 293 -12.11 9.69 0.96
CA MET A 293 -11.37 8.98 2.02
C MET A 293 -11.38 7.48 1.84
N LEU A 294 -12.54 6.89 1.52
CA LEU A 294 -12.67 5.46 1.34
C LEU A 294 -11.95 4.96 0.07
N ASN A 295 -11.81 5.79 -0.97
CA ASN A 295 -11.13 5.42 -2.20
C ASN A 295 -9.62 5.17 -2.05
N PHE A 296 -9.02 5.47 -0.88
CA PHE A 296 -7.68 4.98 -0.57
C PHE A 296 -7.59 3.46 -0.39
N ILE A 297 -8.71 2.79 -0.12
CA ILE A 297 -8.81 1.34 0.03
C ILE A 297 -9.37 0.75 -1.27
N PRO A 298 -8.54 0.13 -2.15
CA PRO A 298 -9.01 -0.39 -3.42
C PRO A 298 -10.12 -1.43 -3.25
N TYR A 299 -11.09 -1.42 -4.16
CA TYR A 299 -12.29 -2.29 -4.20
C TYR A 299 -13.25 -2.09 -3.01
N LEU A 300 -12.75 -2.18 -1.77
CA LEU A 300 -13.53 -1.98 -0.55
C LEU A 300 -14.05 -0.55 -0.44
N GLY A 301 -13.26 0.45 -0.84
CA GLY A 301 -13.65 1.85 -0.76
C GLY A 301 -14.90 2.16 -1.57
N ALA A 302 -14.90 1.75 -2.83
CA ALA A 302 -16.05 1.88 -3.72
C ALA A 302 -17.25 1.06 -3.23
N LEU A 303 -17.01 -0.18 -2.77
CA LEU A 303 -18.06 -1.04 -2.22
C LEU A 303 -18.74 -0.42 -1.00
N LEU A 304 -17.96 0.04 -0.02
CA LEU A 304 -18.45 0.66 1.20
C LEU A 304 -19.16 1.98 0.89
N THR A 305 -18.59 2.82 0.02
CA THR A 305 -19.22 4.08 -0.37
C THR A 305 -20.57 3.83 -1.04
N THR A 306 -20.63 2.87 -1.96
CA THR A 306 -21.88 2.48 -2.64
C THR A 306 -22.91 1.96 -1.65
N ALA A 307 -22.51 1.07 -0.73
CA ALA A 307 -23.41 0.51 0.28
C ALA A 307 -23.99 1.60 1.20
N VAL A 308 -23.14 2.48 1.72
CA VAL A 308 -23.55 3.58 2.60
C VAL A 308 -24.43 4.57 1.85
N LEU A 309 -24.08 4.95 0.62
CA LEU A 309 -24.90 5.80 -0.23
C LEU A 309 -26.27 5.17 -0.53
N THR A 310 -26.32 3.86 -0.74
CA THR A 310 -27.59 3.14 -0.97
C THR A 310 -28.49 3.25 0.26
N VAL A 311 -27.96 2.95 1.45
CA VAL A 311 -28.71 3.08 2.71
C VAL A 311 -29.18 4.51 2.94
N ALA A 312 -28.28 5.48 2.75
CA ALA A 312 -28.59 6.89 2.92
C ALA A 312 -29.66 7.38 1.93
N ALA A 313 -29.56 7.00 0.65
CA ALA A 313 -30.51 7.40 -0.37
C ALA A 313 -31.90 6.77 -0.14
N ILE A 314 -31.97 5.50 0.27
CA ILE A 314 -33.24 4.86 0.61
C ILE A 314 -33.90 5.53 1.82
N ALA A 315 -33.12 6.04 2.79
CA ALA A 315 -33.66 6.76 3.93
C ALA A 315 -34.21 8.15 3.55
N VAL A 316 -33.61 8.82 2.57
CA VAL A 316 -33.98 10.19 2.16
C VAL A 316 -35.11 10.21 1.14
N PHE A 317 -35.01 9.41 0.07
CA PHE A 317 -35.95 9.48 -1.05
C PHE A 317 -37.16 8.57 -0.83
N GLU A 318 -38.38 9.06 -1.07
CA GLU A 318 -39.61 8.28 -0.91
C GLU A 318 -39.68 7.12 -1.91
N SER A 319 -39.34 7.39 -3.17
CA SER A 319 -39.35 6.41 -4.26
C SER A 319 -38.05 5.61 -4.31
N VAL A 320 -38.17 4.28 -4.39
CA VAL A 320 -37.03 3.36 -4.51
C VAL A 320 -36.23 3.60 -5.79
N SER A 321 -36.90 3.97 -6.89
CA SER A 321 -36.23 4.26 -8.16
C SER A 321 -35.31 5.47 -8.05
N SER A 322 -35.79 6.57 -7.45
CA SER A 322 -34.99 7.77 -7.17
C SER A 322 -33.85 7.48 -6.19
N ALA A 323 -34.09 6.64 -5.18
CA ALA A 323 -33.06 6.23 -4.23
C ALA A 323 -31.93 5.41 -4.90
N LEU A 324 -32.26 4.50 -5.83
CA LEU A 324 -31.28 3.66 -6.53
C LEU A 324 -30.48 4.44 -7.58
N LEU A 325 -30.99 5.59 -8.05
CA LEU A 325 -30.26 6.47 -8.96
C LEU A 325 -28.95 6.98 -8.33
N VAL A 326 -28.95 7.23 -7.01
CA VAL A 326 -27.78 7.73 -6.27
C VAL A 326 -26.58 6.77 -6.30
N PRO A 327 -26.68 5.51 -5.81
CA PRO A 327 -25.57 4.57 -5.89
C PRO A 327 -25.24 4.18 -7.33
N ALA A 328 -26.22 4.14 -8.25
CA ALA A 328 -25.96 3.87 -9.65
C ALA A 328 -25.10 4.97 -10.29
N ALA A 329 -25.41 6.24 -10.03
CA ALA A 329 -24.64 7.36 -10.54
C ALA A 329 -23.23 7.42 -9.93
N PHE A 330 -23.08 7.10 -8.63
CA PHE A 330 -21.77 6.97 -8.00
C PHE A 330 -20.95 5.81 -8.63
N LEU A 331 -21.56 4.65 -8.87
CA LEU A 331 -20.90 3.51 -9.51
C LEU A 331 -20.42 3.86 -10.93
N LEU A 332 -21.23 4.57 -11.71
CA LEU A 332 -20.81 5.07 -13.03
C LEU A 332 -19.62 6.02 -12.92
N LEU A 333 -19.67 6.96 -11.98
CA LEU A 333 -18.55 7.87 -11.73
C LEU A 333 -17.28 7.12 -11.30
N ASN A 334 -17.41 6.14 -10.40
CA ASN A 334 -16.29 5.31 -9.96
C ASN A 334 -15.74 4.44 -11.09
N LEU A 335 -16.61 3.93 -11.98
CA LEU A 335 -16.18 3.15 -13.14
C LEU A 335 -15.35 3.99 -14.11
N ILE A 336 -15.77 5.23 -14.37
CA ILE A 336 -15.02 6.21 -15.17
C ILE A 336 -13.69 6.51 -14.49
N GLU A 337 -13.70 6.75 -13.18
CA GLU A 337 -12.49 7.03 -12.42
C GLU A 337 -11.50 5.86 -12.50
N SER A 338 -11.96 4.64 -12.22
CA SER A 338 -11.13 3.44 -12.14
C SER A 338 -10.62 2.96 -13.49
N ASN A 339 -11.37 3.13 -14.59
CA ASN A 339 -10.98 2.63 -15.91
C ASN A 339 -10.36 3.69 -16.83
N LEU A 340 -10.63 4.98 -16.61
CA LEU A 340 -10.11 6.06 -17.45
C LEU A 340 -9.16 6.95 -16.65
N VAL A 341 -9.61 7.54 -15.54
CA VAL A 341 -8.85 8.59 -14.82
C VAL A 341 -7.59 8.02 -14.18
N THR A 342 -7.74 6.97 -13.37
CA THR A 342 -6.64 6.29 -12.67
C THR A 342 -5.55 5.82 -13.64
N PRO A 343 -5.82 5.02 -14.68
CA PRO A 343 -4.77 4.57 -15.60
C PRO A 343 -4.17 5.70 -16.44
N THR A 344 -4.93 6.74 -16.78
CA THR A 344 -4.38 7.89 -17.54
C THR A 344 -3.42 8.72 -16.69
N LEU A 345 -3.71 8.91 -15.40
CA LEU A 345 -2.90 9.73 -14.50
C LEU A 345 -1.72 8.97 -13.86
N LEU A 346 -1.90 7.68 -13.56
CA LEU A 346 -0.86 6.82 -12.99
C LEU A 346 0.03 6.18 -14.07
N GLY A 347 -0.48 6.01 -15.29
CA GLY A 347 0.24 5.38 -16.39
C GLY A 347 0.60 3.91 -16.13
N ARG A 348 1.61 3.39 -16.84
CA ARG A 348 2.16 2.02 -16.69
C ARG A 348 2.92 1.77 -15.37
N GLN A 349 2.82 2.65 -14.38
CA GLN A 349 3.69 2.59 -13.21
C GLN A 349 3.14 1.63 -12.15
N PHE A 350 3.90 0.56 -11.91
CA PHE A 350 3.76 -0.41 -10.82
C PHE A 350 2.45 -1.20 -10.81
N PRO A 351 2.24 -2.08 -11.81
CA PRO A 351 1.17 -3.06 -11.70
C PRO A 351 1.46 -3.98 -10.50
N LEU A 352 0.78 -3.74 -9.38
CA LEU A 352 0.64 -4.74 -8.35
C LEU A 352 -0.38 -5.75 -8.86
N ASN A 353 -0.12 -7.04 -8.66
CA ASN A 353 -1.14 -8.03 -8.88
C ASN A 353 -2.33 -7.75 -7.93
N THR A 354 -3.56 -7.84 -8.43
CA THR A 354 -4.80 -7.69 -7.64
C THR A 354 -4.77 -8.56 -6.38
N VAL A 355 -4.23 -9.78 -6.49
CA VAL A 355 -4.07 -10.70 -5.35
C VAL A 355 -3.12 -10.10 -4.30
N ALA A 356 -2.01 -9.50 -4.72
CA ALA A 356 -1.05 -8.87 -3.82
C ALA A 356 -1.65 -7.65 -3.10
N ILE A 357 -2.50 -6.86 -3.78
CA ILE A 357 -3.25 -5.76 -3.15
C ILE A 357 -4.18 -6.31 -2.08
N PHE A 358 -4.92 -7.38 -2.38
CA PHE A 358 -5.87 -7.97 -1.42
C PHE A 358 -5.16 -8.57 -0.21
N ILE A 359 -4.08 -9.33 -0.42
CA ILE A 359 -3.25 -9.87 0.67
C ILE A 359 -2.65 -8.73 1.49
N GLY A 360 -2.11 -7.68 0.84
CA GLY A 360 -1.59 -6.50 1.51
C GLY A 360 -2.67 -5.81 2.36
N LEU A 361 -3.88 -5.68 1.84
CA LEU A 361 -5.00 -5.09 2.57
C LEU A 361 -5.38 -5.90 3.80
N MET A 362 -5.45 -7.23 3.69
CA MET A 362 -5.70 -8.11 4.82
C MET A 362 -4.56 -8.03 5.84
N LEU A 363 -3.30 -8.04 5.39
CA LEU A 363 -2.13 -7.98 6.25
C LEU A 363 -2.06 -6.65 7.01
N TRP A 364 -2.01 -5.52 6.30
CA TRP A 364 -1.86 -4.21 6.93
C TRP A 364 -3.12 -3.81 7.71
N GLY A 365 -4.30 -4.20 7.24
CA GLY A 365 -5.56 -4.07 7.98
C GLY A 365 -5.56 -4.85 9.29
N PHE A 366 -4.98 -6.05 9.31
CA PHE A 366 -4.82 -6.83 10.54
C PHE A 366 -3.79 -6.20 11.50
N VAL A 367 -2.65 -5.75 10.98
CA VAL A 367 -1.56 -5.22 11.81
C VAL A 367 -1.94 -3.88 12.46
N TRP A 368 -2.54 -2.97 11.68
CA TRP A 368 -2.75 -1.57 12.09
C TRP A 368 -4.22 -1.11 12.04
N GLY A 369 -5.17 -1.98 11.69
CA GLY A 369 -6.58 -1.62 11.60
C GLY A 369 -6.89 -0.74 10.39
N VAL A 370 -7.86 0.18 10.54
CA VAL A 370 -8.31 1.08 9.46
C VAL A 370 -7.17 1.91 8.86
N PRO A 371 -6.28 2.55 9.64
CA PRO A 371 -5.15 3.28 9.05
C PRO A 371 -4.21 2.36 8.26
N GLY A 372 -4.02 1.12 8.72
CA GLY A 372 -3.24 0.10 7.98
C GLY A 372 -3.84 -0.22 6.62
N ALA A 373 -5.16 -0.39 6.55
CA ALA A 373 -5.88 -0.63 5.30
C ALA A 373 -5.74 0.53 4.31
N ILE A 374 -5.85 1.78 4.79
CA ILE A 374 -5.66 3.00 3.98
C ILE A 374 -4.22 3.10 3.45
N LEU A 375 -3.24 2.71 4.26
CA LEU A 375 -1.82 2.79 3.91
C LEU A 375 -1.31 1.54 3.17
N ALA A 376 -2.14 0.51 3.02
CA ALA A 376 -1.73 -0.78 2.46
C ALA A 376 -1.09 -0.59 1.08
N VAL A 377 -1.75 0.11 0.17
CA VAL A 377 -1.23 0.28 -1.20
C VAL A 377 0.06 1.10 -1.22
N PRO A 378 0.16 2.29 -0.58
CA PRO A 378 1.43 3.00 -0.45
C PRO A 378 2.59 2.16 0.07
N ILE A 379 2.34 1.36 1.11
CA ILE A 379 3.36 0.51 1.71
C ILE A 379 3.75 -0.61 0.76
N MET A 380 2.78 -1.26 0.11
CA MET A 380 3.04 -2.33 -0.85
C MET A 380 3.81 -1.84 -2.08
N VAL A 381 3.47 -0.65 -2.61
CA VAL A 381 4.22 -0.02 -3.70
C VAL A 381 5.64 0.31 -3.26
N THR A 382 5.81 0.88 -2.06
CA THR A 382 7.14 1.17 -1.49
C THR A 382 7.97 -0.11 -1.33
N LEU A 383 7.36 -1.18 -0.82
CA LEU A 383 8.00 -2.47 -0.62
C LEU A 383 8.41 -3.09 -1.95
N LYS A 384 7.51 -3.11 -2.94
CA LYS A 384 7.80 -3.60 -4.29
C LYS A 384 8.99 -2.85 -4.91
N ILE A 385 8.96 -1.52 -4.87
CA ILE A 385 10.04 -0.68 -5.40
C ILE A 385 11.37 -1.01 -4.71
N LEU A 386 11.35 -1.27 -3.40
CA LEU A 386 12.55 -1.66 -2.65
C LEU A 386 13.06 -3.05 -3.07
N CYS A 387 12.15 -4.02 -3.20
CA CYS A 387 12.44 -5.39 -3.63
C CYS A 387 13.05 -5.44 -5.04
N ASP A 388 12.51 -4.68 -5.99
CA ASP A 388 13.00 -4.64 -7.38
C ASP A 388 14.46 -4.13 -7.47
N ARG A 389 14.86 -3.27 -6.53
CA ARG A 389 16.20 -2.67 -6.48
C ARG A 389 17.23 -3.51 -5.71
N VAL A 390 16.80 -4.46 -4.88
CA VAL A 390 17.69 -5.34 -4.12
C VAL A 390 17.78 -6.70 -4.83
N PRO A 391 18.95 -7.09 -5.39
CA PRO A 391 19.07 -8.33 -6.17
C PRO A 391 18.58 -9.60 -5.46
N SER A 392 18.77 -9.69 -4.13
CA SER A 392 18.33 -10.83 -3.31
C SER A 392 16.82 -10.86 -3.05
N LEU A 393 16.10 -9.75 -3.21
CA LEU A 393 14.66 -9.64 -2.97
C LEU A 393 13.83 -9.50 -4.25
N ARG A 394 14.47 -9.50 -5.43
CA ARG A 394 13.79 -9.46 -6.74
C ARG A 394 12.70 -10.53 -6.91
N PRO A 395 12.88 -11.80 -6.48
CA PRO A 395 11.81 -12.79 -6.60
C PRO A 395 10.54 -12.42 -5.84
N PHE A 396 10.68 -11.74 -4.70
CA PHE A 396 9.53 -11.20 -3.96
C PHE A 396 8.90 -10.00 -4.68
N GLY A 397 9.73 -9.14 -5.31
CA GLY A 397 9.26 -8.04 -6.15
C GLY A 397 8.44 -8.53 -7.36
N GLU A 398 8.89 -9.61 -8.00
CA GLU A 398 8.16 -10.29 -9.09
C GLU A 398 6.82 -10.88 -8.60
N PHE A 399 6.79 -11.55 -7.45
CA PHE A 399 5.54 -12.08 -6.87
C PHE A 399 4.52 -10.97 -6.53
N LEU A 400 5.01 -9.81 -6.06
CA LEU A 400 4.17 -8.64 -5.80
C LEU A 400 3.76 -7.91 -7.08
N GLY A 401 4.49 -8.12 -8.18
CA GLY A 401 4.23 -7.57 -9.50
C GLY A 401 3.24 -8.37 -10.34
N GLN A 402 2.94 -7.84 -11.52
CA GLN A 402 2.23 -8.56 -12.58
C GLN A 402 3.19 -9.38 -13.41
#